data_AF-A0A6I9NSR8-F1
#
_entry.id   AF-A0A6I9NSR8-F1
#
_cell.length_a   1.000
_cell.length_b   1.000
_cell.length_c   1.000
_cell.angle_alpha   90.00
_cell.angle_beta   90.00
_cell.angle_gamma   90.00
#
_symmetry.space_group_name_H-M   'P 1'
#
loop_
_entity.id
_entity.type
_entity.pdbx_description
1 polymer ?
#
loop_
_entity_poly.entity_id
_entity_poly.type
_entity_poly.pdbx_seq_one_letter_code
_entity_poly.pdbx_strand_id
1 'polypeptide(L)'
;MGLNIGDLYPDTTRYITYEGSITIPPCYETSTWILINKPVYVTQMQMHSLRLLSQNEPYKIFMSMSDNTRPSQPLLQRCIRTNINFSKQGRDCPNNRALRPQYRGNMEGKEVVNPP
;
A
#
# COMPACT_ATOMS: atom_id res chain seq x y z
N MET A 1 0.06 23.49 -20.25
CA MET A 1 0.24 23.09 -18.83
C MET A 1 0.03 21.60 -18.75
N GLY A 2 1.04 20.85 -18.35
CA GLY A 2 0.97 19.39 -18.19
C GLY A 2 1.22 19.01 -16.74
N LEU A 3 0.65 17.90 -16.29
CA LEU A 3 0.97 17.30 -15.00
C LEU A 3 2.35 16.65 -15.10
N ASN A 4 3.30 17.04 -14.25
CA ASN A 4 4.59 16.37 -14.16
C ASN A 4 4.47 15.17 -13.20
N ILE A 5 4.79 13.97 -13.69
CA ILE A 5 4.69 12.74 -12.88
C ILE A 5 5.73 12.69 -11.75
N GLY A 6 6.86 13.39 -11.91
CA GLY A 6 7.91 13.49 -10.90
C GLY A 6 7.43 14.14 -9.60
N ASP A 7 6.47 15.07 -9.69
CA ASP A 7 5.89 15.74 -8.52
C ASP A 7 5.02 14.79 -7.66
N LEU A 8 4.57 13.67 -8.25
CA LEU A 8 3.82 12.62 -7.56
C LEU A 8 4.75 11.51 -7.04
N TYR A 9 6.04 11.56 -7.35
CA TYR A 9 7.00 10.55 -6.92
C TYR A 9 7.68 11.01 -5.61
N PRO A 10 7.69 10.18 -4.55
CA PRO A 10 8.35 10.54 -3.30
C PRO A 10 9.88 10.55 -3.48
N ASP A 11 10.55 11.48 -2.81
CA ASP A 11 12.02 11.56 -2.80
C ASP A 11 12.63 10.40 -1.99
N THR A 12 12.68 9.22 -2.60
CA THR A 12 13.36 8.01 -2.11
C THR A 12 13.60 7.06 -3.28
N THR A 13 14.71 6.32 -3.22
CA THR A 13 14.96 5.19 -4.12
C THR A 13 14.65 3.86 -3.46
N ARG A 14 14.22 3.85 -2.19
CA ARG A 14 13.97 2.62 -1.42
C ARG A 14 12.63 2.01 -1.79
N TYR A 15 12.61 0.71 -2.12
CA TYR A 15 11.40 0.00 -2.48
C TYR A 15 11.44 -1.48 -2.05
N ILE A 16 10.26 -2.09 -2.07
CA ILE A 16 10.03 -3.52 -1.95
C ILE A 16 9.41 -4.01 -3.26
N THR A 17 9.78 -5.19 -3.73
CA THR A 17 9.23 -5.78 -4.97
C THR A 17 8.91 -7.26 -4.82
N TYR A 18 7.83 -7.68 -5.47
CA TYR A 18 7.32 -9.06 -5.45
C TYR A 18 6.45 -9.35 -6.68
N GLU A 19 6.36 -10.62 -7.07
CA GLU A 19 5.44 -11.09 -8.12
C GLU A 19 4.03 -11.25 -7.55
N GLY A 20 3.01 -10.80 -8.27
CA GLY A 20 1.62 -10.86 -7.82
C GLY A 20 0.61 -10.69 -8.94
N SER A 21 -0.62 -10.37 -8.55
CA SER A 21 -1.73 -10.15 -9.47
C SER A 21 -2.14 -8.69 -9.56
N ILE A 22 -2.89 -8.37 -10.62
CA ILE A 22 -3.68 -7.14 -10.70
C ILE A 22 -4.75 -7.14 -9.57
N THR A 23 -5.05 -5.96 -9.01
CA THR A 23 -5.99 -5.81 -7.89
C THR A 23 -7.44 -5.63 -8.35
N ILE A 24 -7.69 -5.67 -9.64
CA ILE A 24 -9.01 -5.53 -10.27
C ILE A 24 -9.30 -6.86 -11.02
N PRO A 25 -10.55 -7.35 -11.02
CA PRO A 25 -10.92 -8.53 -11.80
C PRO A 25 -10.45 -8.42 -13.26
N PRO A 26 -9.94 -9.52 -13.85
CA PRO A 26 -10.01 -10.91 -13.38
C PRO A 26 -8.82 -11.39 -12.52
N CYS A 27 -8.04 -10.48 -11.92
CA CYS A 27 -6.99 -10.83 -10.95
C CYS A 27 -5.83 -11.68 -11.50
N TYR A 28 -5.46 -11.52 -12.78
CA TYR A 28 -4.33 -12.23 -13.39
C TYR A 28 -3.00 -12.02 -12.66
N GLU A 29 -2.24 -13.11 -12.49
CA GLU A 29 -0.92 -13.15 -11.84
C GLU A 29 0.21 -12.78 -12.81
N THR A 30 0.16 -11.57 -13.35
CA THR A 30 1.10 -11.09 -14.38
C THR A 30 1.83 -9.80 -13.96
N SER A 31 1.74 -9.42 -12.68
CA SER A 31 2.22 -8.13 -12.19
C SER A 31 3.46 -8.26 -11.30
N THR A 32 4.55 -7.60 -11.68
CA THR A 32 5.67 -7.35 -10.77
C THR A 32 5.42 -6.04 -10.02
N TRP A 33 5.15 -6.12 -8.72
CA TRP A 33 4.86 -4.95 -7.89
C TRP A 33 6.15 -4.24 -7.47
N ILE A 34 6.12 -2.90 -7.46
CA ILE A 34 7.16 -2.05 -6.87
C ILE A 34 6.49 -1.13 -5.84
N LEU A 35 6.69 -1.42 -4.57
CA LEU A 35 6.15 -0.64 -3.46
C LEU A 35 7.23 0.30 -2.91
N ILE A 36 7.06 1.59 -3.13
CA ILE A 36 8.01 2.62 -2.70
C ILE A 36 7.94 2.80 -1.18
N ASN A 37 9.09 2.81 -0.51
CA ASN A 37 9.20 2.86 0.95
C ASN A 37 9.23 4.32 1.48
N LYS A 38 8.31 5.16 0.98
CA LYS A 38 8.02 6.51 1.47
C LYS A 38 6.65 6.93 0.91
N PRO A 39 5.68 7.33 1.74
CA PRO A 39 4.39 7.82 1.26
C PRO A 39 4.51 9.23 0.66
N VAL A 40 3.55 9.59 -0.18
CA VAL A 40 3.28 10.98 -0.58
C VAL A 40 2.19 11.53 0.34
N TYR A 41 2.41 12.73 0.87
CA TYR A 41 1.46 13.38 1.76
C TYR A 41 0.50 14.25 0.96
N VAL A 42 -0.79 14.16 1.30
CA VAL A 42 -1.87 14.98 0.73
C VAL A 42 -2.61 15.69 1.84
N THR A 43 -3.19 16.85 1.54
CA THR A 43 -4.00 17.58 2.51
C THR A 43 -5.34 16.92 2.72
N GLN A 44 -5.99 17.21 3.85
CA GLN A 44 -7.34 16.70 4.14
C GLN A 44 -8.35 17.15 3.07
N MET A 45 -8.23 18.39 2.56
CA MET A 45 -9.09 18.92 1.51
C MET A 45 -8.94 18.14 0.19
N GLN A 46 -7.70 17.81 -0.19
CA GLN A 46 -7.43 16.99 -1.38
C GLN A 46 -8.04 15.59 -1.22
N MET A 47 -7.85 14.95 -0.07
CA MET A 47 -8.43 13.64 0.21
C MET A 47 -9.96 13.67 0.23
N HIS A 48 -10.56 14.72 0.80
CA HIS A 48 -12.01 14.89 0.79
C HIS A 48 -12.55 15.03 -0.63
N SER A 49 -11.85 15.79 -1.49
CA SER A 49 -12.23 15.95 -2.91
C SER A 49 -12.26 14.61 -3.65
N LEU A 50 -11.31 13.70 -3.38
CA LEU A 50 -11.32 12.34 -3.94
C LEU A 50 -12.52 11.50 -3.47
N ARG A 51 -12.95 11.68 -2.21
CA ARG A 51 -14.10 10.96 -1.64
C ARG A 51 -15.45 11.46 -2.14
N LEU A 52 -15.49 12.61 -2.81
CA LEU A 52 -16.69 13.15 -3.47
C LEU A 52 -16.87 12.61 -4.89
N LEU A 53 -15.95 11.77 -5.39
CA LEU A 53 -16.09 11.15 -6.70
C LEU A 53 -17.22 10.11 -6.68
N SER A 54 -18.03 10.12 -7.75
CA SER A 54 -19.11 9.15 -7.94
C SER A 54 -18.84 8.25 -9.14
N GLN A 55 -19.23 6.98 -9.00
CA GLN A 55 -19.26 6.02 -10.11
C GLN A 55 -20.39 6.32 -11.11
N ASN A 56 -21.40 7.07 -10.68
CA ASN A 56 -22.56 7.40 -11.47
C ASN A 56 -22.46 8.81 -12.07
N GLU A 57 -23.23 9.03 -13.12
CA GLU A 57 -23.43 10.37 -13.69
C GLU A 57 -24.12 11.33 -12.71
N PRO A 58 -23.91 12.67 -12.83
CA PRO A 58 -24.40 13.66 -11.85
C PRO A 58 -25.93 13.71 -11.65
N TYR A 59 -26.70 13.26 -12.64
CA TYR A 59 -28.17 13.23 -12.59
C TYR A 59 -28.74 11.95 -11.99
N LYS A 60 -27.90 10.98 -11.61
CA LYS A 60 -28.29 9.73 -10.94
C LYS A 60 -27.99 9.81 -9.44
N ILE A 61 -28.52 8.84 -8.68
CA ILE A 61 -28.23 8.71 -7.25
C ILE A 61 -26.72 8.58 -7.06
N PHE A 62 -26.17 9.39 -6.14
CA PHE A 62 -24.76 9.39 -5.81
C PHE A 62 -24.33 8.00 -5.33
N MET A 63 -23.36 7.42 -6.04
CA MET A 63 -22.72 6.16 -5.67
C MET A 63 -21.25 6.45 -5.44
N SER A 64 -20.83 6.41 -4.17
CA SER A 64 -19.47 6.77 -3.77
C SER A 64 -18.42 5.88 -4.42
N MET A 65 -17.27 6.47 -4.75
CA MET A 65 -16.03 5.75 -5.12
C MET A 65 -15.10 5.47 -3.94
N SER A 66 -15.56 5.72 -2.71
CA SER A 66 -14.82 5.33 -1.49
C SER A 66 -14.59 3.82 -1.41
N ASP A 67 -13.60 3.42 -0.63
CA ASP A 67 -13.28 2.01 -0.32
C ASP A 67 -13.03 1.12 -1.55
N ASN A 68 -12.60 1.74 -2.65
CA ASN A 68 -12.22 1.10 -3.91
C ASN A 68 -10.85 0.39 -3.84
N THR A 69 -10.62 -0.37 -2.78
CA THR A 69 -9.36 -1.07 -2.50
C THR A 69 -9.58 -2.57 -2.32
N ARG A 70 -8.63 -3.37 -2.81
CA ARG A 70 -8.64 -4.83 -2.60
C ARG A 70 -8.05 -5.15 -1.21
N PRO A 71 -8.67 -6.02 -0.40
CA PRO A 71 -8.10 -6.46 0.88
C PRO A 71 -6.74 -7.14 0.75
N SER A 72 -5.94 -7.10 1.81
CA SER A 72 -4.64 -7.78 1.85
C SER A 72 -4.78 -9.27 1.58
N GLN A 73 -3.99 -9.79 0.65
CA GLN A 73 -3.96 -11.21 0.31
C GLN A 73 -2.79 -11.92 1.00
N PRO A 74 -2.90 -13.23 1.25
CA PRO A 74 -1.80 -14.01 1.82
C PRO A 74 -0.53 -13.93 0.94
N LEU A 75 0.63 -13.99 1.59
CA LEU A 75 1.91 -13.94 0.88
C LEU A 75 2.24 -15.27 0.15
N LEU A 76 1.74 -16.40 0.66
CA LEU A 76 1.94 -17.76 0.10
C LEU A 76 3.39 -18.04 -0.32
N GLN A 77 4.33 -17.87 0.64
CA GLN A 77 5.76 -18.14 0.46
C GLN A 77 6.45 -17.40 -0.70
N ARG A 78 5.80 -16.40 -1.32
CA ARG A 78 6.42 -15.59 -2.38
C ARG A 78 7.65 -14.85 -1.85
N CYS A 79 8.69 -14.84 -2.67
CA CYS A 79 9.93 -14.14 -2.37
C CYS A 79 9.72 -12.62 -2.48
N ILE A 80 9.99 -11.91 -1.38
CA ILE A 80 10.04 -10.45 -1.36
C ILE A 80 11.49 -10.00 -1.55
N ARG A 81 11.72 -9.07 -2.47
CA ARG A 81 13.03 -8.46 -2.71
C ARG A 81 12.98 -6.98 -2.33
N THR A 82 14.11 -6.42 -1.95
CA THR A 82 14.21 -4.99 -1.59
C THR A 82 15.64 -4.49 -1.75
N ASN A 83 15.79 -3.19 -2.02
CA ASN A 83 17.08 -2.51 -2.01
C ASN A 83 17.36 -1.81 -0.67
N ILE A 84 16.52 -2.01 0.35
CA ILE A 84 16.69 -1.43 1.67
C ILE A 84 17.76 -2.21 2.43
N ASN A 85 18.82 -1.51 2.82
CA ASN A 85 19.81 -2.08 3.74
C ASN A 85 19.34 -1.93 5.19
N PHE A 86 18.98 -3.06 5.81
CA PHE A 86 18.51 -3.12 7.19
C PHE A 86 19.64 -3.09 8.24
N SER A 87 20.90 -3.18 7.83
CA SER A 87 22.05 -3.27 8.76
C SER A 87 22.39 -1.97 9.49
N LYS A 88 21.76 -0.84 9.14
CA LYS A 88 22.09 0.50 9.69
C LYS A 88 21.25 0.93 10.90
N GLN A 89 20.37 0.08 11.45
CA GLN A 89 19.62 0.39 12.68
C GLN A 89 20.29 -0.21 13.94
N GLY A 90 21.59 0.00 14.07
CA GLY A 90 22.34 -0.21 15.31
C GLY A 90 23.06 1.07 15.68
N ARG A 91 22.35 2.05 16.26
CA ARG A 91 22.99 2.82 17.33
C ARG A 91 22.94 1.88 18.53
N ASP A 92 24.07 1.64 19.18
CA ASP A 92 24.18 0.80 20.38
C ASP A 92 23.11 1.17 21.40
N CYS A 93 21.99 0.45 21.36
CA CYS A 93 21.00 0.44 22.41
C CYS A 93 21.27 -0.85 23.20
N PRO A 94 21.43 -0.80 24.53
CA PRO A 94 21.81 -1.96 25.36
C PRO A 94 20.78 -3.10 25.38
N ASN A 95 19.68 -2.96 24.63
CA ASN A 95 18.69 -4.01 24.42
C ASN A 95 18.64 -4.37 22.93
N ASN A 96 19.58 -5.23 22.51
CA ASN A 96 19.78 -5.71 21.15
C ASN A 96 18.63 -6.61 20.65
N ARG A 97 17.41 -6.08 20.55
CA ARG A 97 16.38 -6.71 19.73
C ARG A 97 16.46 -6.09 18.35
N ALA A 98 17.24 -6.73 17.47
CA ALA A 98 17.18 -6.45 16.04
C ALA A 98 15.70 -6.41 15.63
N LEU A 99 15.22 -5.23 15.21
CA LEU A 99 13.90 -5.09 14.63
C LEU A 99 13.93 -5.84 13.30
N ARG A 100 13.65 -7.15 13.36
CA ARG A 100 13.36 -7.93 12.15
C ARG A 100 12.29 -7.16 11.39
N PRO A 101 12.49 -6.84 10.11
CA PRO A 101 11.45 -6.23 9.30
C PRO A 101 10.20 -7.11 9.39
N GLN A 102 9.16 -6.62 10.06
CA GLN A 102 7.91 -7.34 10.25
C GLN A 102 7.04 -7.20 9.00
N TYR A 103 7.58 -7.55 7.83
CA TYR A 103 6.72 -7.87 6.69
C TYR A 103 6.31 -9.34 6.82
N ARG A 104 5.65 -9.66 7.94
CA ARG A 104 4.95 -10.93 8.12
C ARG A 104 3.57 -10.69 7.53
N GLY A 105 3.32 -11.18 6.32
CA GLY A 105 1.94 -11.25 5.83
C GLY A 105 1.13 -12.04 6.86
N ASN A 106 0.04 -11.46 7.38
CA ASN A 106 -0.86 -12.16 8.28
C ASN A 106 -1.29 -13.46 7.61
N MET A 107 -0.85 -14.59 8.17
CA MET A 107 -1.20 -15.92 7.69
C MET A 107 -2.37 -16.51 8.50
N GLU A 108 -3.09 -15.68 9.26
CA GLU A 108 -4.23 -16.12 10.05
C GLU A 108 -5.39 -15.15 9.86
N GLY A 109 -6.42 -15.63 9.16
CA GLY A 109 -7.74 -15.04 9.24
C GLY A 109 -8.26 -15.19 10.65
N LYS A 110 -8.55 -14.06 11.31
CA LYS A 110 -9.47 -14.01 12.44
C LYS A 110 -10.33 -12.77 12.28
N GLU A 111 -11.62 -13.00 12.15
CA GLU A 111 -12.69 -12.01 12.31
C GLU A 111 -12.44 -11.16 13.55
N VAL A 112 -12.55 -9.85 13.41
CA VAL A 112 -12.75 -8.96 14.55
C VAL A 112 -14.26 -8.73 14.65
N VAL A 113 -14.90 -9.59 15.43
CA VAL A 113 -16.19 -9.29 16.06
C VAL A 113 -15.95 -8.12 17.03
N ASN A 114 -16.62 -6.99 16.79
CA ASN A 114 -16.74 -5.93 17.79
C ASN A 114 -17.92 -6.24 18.71
N PRO A 115 -17.73 -6.20 20.03
CA PRO A 115 -18.84 -6.01 20.96
C PRO A 115 -18.75 -4.63 21.66
N PRO A 116 -19.88 -4.18 22.22
CA PRO A 116 -20.83 -3.21 21.66
C PRO A 116 -20.29 -1.77 21.52
#